data_AF-A0A3R7S518-F1
#
_entry.id   AF-A0A3R7S518-F1
#
_cell.length_a   1.000
_cell.length_b   1.000
_cell.length_c   1.000
_cell.angle_alpha   90.00
_cell.angle_beta   90.00
_cell.angle_gamma   90.00
#
_symmetry.space_group_name_H-M   'P 1'
#
loop_
_entity.id
_entity.type
_entity.pdbx_description
1 polymer ?
#
loop_
_entity_poly.entity_id
_entity_poly.type
_entity_poly.pdbx_seq_one_letter_code
_entity_poly.pdbx_strand_id
1 'polypeptide(L)'
;MPHPILQETVTRFEAPTHHYSLLCAPGGELIAFQDGALKLTDDADDSVIWDRQGNTLTHVVSETTLNVKDGRVTVTVEDQQITSRIAHGPENMPSEYLAHISEQGWCCITSVLDPGLVEALEKIGCTDRYAGREMDRSQNMLLQSPAIAKTAAEPISLWVTRQYLGLDDICIGHPPGLAIVDKDDGKRPVLAWHSDYPYHWGVPARGKVPPGTGATCLGLQRNVCVSPFTKEDGATAFKLGSHRLDQPPPEEWGTAIQHSRPGYREEHGLPYGGPEADVVEAPGGSIILYDSRTWHRTGVNQSGKRRAALLQAMIPMYILPKNDTTRAWKQVVESDVYNDLTEREKREFERLMVHRFIGPGGRFAITGDSDLGRDSALS
;
A
#
# COMPACT_ATOMS: atom_id res chain seq x y z
N MET A 1 35.26 0.50 -7.90
CA MET A 1 35.42 -0.60 -6.92
C MET A 1 34.28 -1.57 -7.15
N PRO A 2 34.47 -2.90 -7.07
CA PRO A 2 33.33 -3.81 -7.07
C PRO A 2 32.38 -3.42 -5.94
N HIS A 3 31.08 -3.33 -6.23
CA HIS A 3 30.07 -3.03 -5.20
C HIS A 3 30.23 -4.03 -4.05
N PRO A 4 30.16 -3.60 -2.78
CA PRO A 4 30.20 -4.55 -1.67
C PRO A 4 29.13 -5.61 -1.91
N ILE A 5 29.51 -6.88 -1.76
CA ILE A 5 28.58 -8.00 -1.89
C ILE A 5 27.51 -7.78 -0.83
N LEU A 6 26.32 -7.42 -1.29
CA LEU A 6 25.12 -7.30 -0.50
C LEU A 6 24.71 -8.72 -0.07
N GLN A 7 24.77 -8.99 1.24
CA GLN A 7 24.61 -10.33 1.84
C GLN A 7 23.24 -10.54 2.47
N GLU A 8 22.27 -9.65 2.23
CA GLU A 8 20.91 -9.79 2.75
C GLU A 8 20.30 -11.13 2.32
N THR A 9 19.58 -11.76 3.24
CA THR A 9 18.74 -12.93 2.99
C THR A 9 17.60 -12.55 2.06
N VAL A 10 17.17 -13.47 1.21
CA VAL A 10 16.09 -13.20 0.24
C VAL A 10 14.87 -14.06 0.57
N THR A 11 13.74 -13.39 0.78
CA THR A 11 12.42 -14.01 0.82
C THR A 11 11.73 -13.69 -0.49
N ARG A 12 11.48 -14.70 -1.32
CA ARG A 12 10.93 -14.53 -2.67
C ARG A 12 9.48 -14.98 -2.76
N PHE A 13 8.65 -14.12 -3.33
CA PHE A 13 7.30 -14.40 -3.77
C PHE A 13 7.28 -14.49 -5.30
N GLU A 14 6.81 -15.62 -5.82
CA GLU A 14 6.64 -15.83 -7.25
C GLU A 14 5.28 -15.31 -7.73
N ALA A 15 5.15 -14.99 -9.02
CA ALA A 15 3.85 -14.65 -9.59
C ALA A 15 2.86 -15.82 -9.42
N PRO A 16 1.69 -15.60 -8.79
CA PRO A 16 0.73 -16.66 -8.56
C PRO A 16 0.19 -17.22 -9.87
N THR A 17 0.04 -18.53 -9.95
CA THR A 17 -0.62 -19.19 -11.10
C THR A 17 -2.14 -19.18 -10.98
N HIS A 18 -2.66 -18.77 -9.83
CA HIS A 18 -4.07 -18.72 -9.49
C HIS A 18 -4.35 -17.47 -8.66
N HIS A 19 -5.50 -16.85 -8.94
CA HIS A 19 -6.07 -15.76 -8.18
C HIS A 19 -7.53 -16.07 -7.94
N TYR A 20 -8.00 -15.78 -6.73
CA TYR A 20 -9.42 -15.67 -6.47
C TYR A 20 -10.01 -14.47 -7.23
N SER A 21 -11.33 -14.47 -7.31
CA SER A 21 -12.14 -13.42 -7.91
C SER A 21 -12.90 -12.67 -6.83
N LEU A 22 -13.06 -11.36 -7.06
CA LEU A 22 -14.00 -10.54 -6.32
C LEU A 22 -15.22 -10.26 -7.21
N LEU A 23 -16.41 -10.22 -6.62
CA LEU A 23 -17.61 -9.79 -7.32
C LEU A 23 -17.92 -8.34 -6.95
N CYS A 24 -17.87 -7.45 -7.93
CA CYS A 24 -18.12 -6.02 -7.72
C CYS A 24 -19.47 -5.61 -8.31
N ALA A 25 -20.32 -4.99 -7.51
CA ALA A 25 -21.50 -4.28 -7.96
C ALA A 25 -21.12 -3.03 -8.79
N PRO A 26 -22.07 -2.42 -9.54
CA PRO A 26 -21.77 -1.23 -10.35
C PRO A 26 -21.19 -0.04 -9.57
N GLY A 27 -21.56 0.15 -8.30
CA GLY A 27 -20.99 1.19 -7.42
C GLY A 27 -19.60 0.85 -6.87
N GLY A 28 -19.12 -0.37 -7.12
CA GLY A 28 -17.83 -0.89 -6.65
C GLY A 28 -17.90 -1.63 -5.32
N GLU A 29 -19.06 -1.65 -4.64
CA GLU A 29 -19.30 -2.50 -3.49
C GLU A 29 -19.03 -3.97 -3.84
N LEU A 30 -18.52 -4.73 -2.88
CA LEU A 30 -18.25 -6.16 -3.02
C LEU A 30 -19.52 -6.96 -2.71
N ILE A 31 -19.70 -8.07 -3.41
CA ILE A 31 -20.77 -9.03 -3.14
C ILE A 31 -20.21 -10.14 -2.27
N ALA A 32 -20.57 -10.08 -0.99
CA ALA A 32 -20.23 -11.08 0.01
C ALA A 32 -21.30 -12.16 0.11
N PHE A 33 -20.93 -13.34 0.60
CA PHE A 33 -21.87 -14.36 1.08
C PHE A 33 -21.75 -14.50 2.60
N GLN A 34 -22.76 -14.04 3.32
CA GLN A 34 -22.79 -13.99 4.78
C GLN A 34 -24.15 -14.42 5.30
N ASP A 35 -24.17 -15.20 6.39
CA ASP A 35 -25.40 -15.68 7.04
C ASP A 35 -26.37 -16.41 6.08
N GLY A 36 -25.83 -17.12 5.09
CA GLY A 36 -26.62 -17.85 4.09
C GLY A 36 -27.24 -16.99 3.00
N ALA A 37 -26.88 -15.71 2.90
CA ALA A 37 -27.38 -14.79 1.89
C ALA A 37 -26.27 -13.97 1.23
N LEU A 38 -26.54 -13.47 0.03
CA LEU A 38 -25.66 -12.49 -0.63
C LEU A 38 -25.94 -11.09 -0.07
N LYS A 39 -24.88 -10.32 0.18
CA LYS A 39 -24.94 -8.96 0.72
C LYS A 39 -23.96 -8.04 -0.02
N LEU A 40 -24.26 -6.75 -0.09
CA LEU A 40 -23.29 -5.73 -0.49
C LEU A 40 -22.46 -5.32 0.72
N THR A 41 -21.15 -5.17 0.53
CA THR A 41 -20.24 -4.72 1.58
C THR A 41 -19.07 -3.92 1.00
N ASP A 42 -18.50 -3.02 1.80
CA ASP A 42 -17.24 -2.35 1.49
C ASP A 42 -16.02 -3.11 2.07
N ASP A 43 -16.27 -4.06 2.99
CA ASP A 43 -15.27 -4.89 3.65
C ASP A 43 -14.87 -6.09 2.81
N ALA A 44 -13.57 -6.36 2.80
CA ALA A 44 -12.97 -7.37 1.93
C ALA A 44 -12.35 -8.51 2.74
N ASP A 45 -13.16 -9.09 3.63
CA ASP A 45 -12.80 -10.28 4.39
C ASP A 45 -13.00 -11.57 3.55
N ASP A 46 -12.90 -12.72 4.20
CA ASP A 46 -13.07 -14.02 3.54
C ASP A 46 -14.44 -14.21 2.87
N SER A 47 -15.46 -13.45 3.27
CA SER A 47 -16.83 -13.60 2.75
C SER A 47 -17.03 -13.04 1.35
N VAL A 48 -16.04 -12.32 0.80
CA VAL A 48 -16.07 -11.79 -0.58
C VAL A 48 -15.23 -12.61 -1.56
N ILE A 49 -14.67 -13.74 -1.13
CA ILE A 49 -13.72 -14.52 -1.93
C ILE A 49 -14.43 -15.61 -2.73
N TRP A 50 -14.28 -15.54 -4.05
CA TRP A 50 -14.88 -16.47 -5.01
C TRP A 50 -13.78 -17.15 -5.83
N ASP A 51 -13.82 -18.47 -5.97
CA ASP A 51 -12.99 -19.19 -6.94
C ASP A 51 -13.73 -19.33 -8.28
N ARG A 52 -13.04 -19.08 -9.39
CA ARG A 52 -13.61 -19.18 -10.73
C ARG A 52 -13.07 -20.39 -11.48
N GLN A 53 -13.98 -21.28 -11.88
CA GLN A 53 -13.68 -22.42 -12.73
C GLN A 53 -14.59 -22.40 -13.96
N GLY A 54 -14.04 -21.96 -15.09
CA GLY A 54 -14.78 -21.80 -16.34
C GLY A 54 -15.94 -20.80 -16.20
N ASN A 55 -17.17 -21.32 -16.28
CA ASN A 55 -18.42 -20.55 -16.17
C ASN A 55 -19.07 -20.66 -14.80
N THR A 56 -18.37 -21.19 -13.80
CA THR A 56 -18.86 -21.30 -12.43
C THR A 56 -17.97 -20.48 -11.51
N LEU A 57 -18.59 -19.72 -10.62
CA LEU A 57 -17.95 -19.12 -9.46
C LEU A 57 -18.41 -19.85 -8.21
N THR A 58 -17.50 -20.18 -7.34
CA THR A 58 -17.78 -20.88 -6.08
C THR A 58 -17.29 -19.99 -4.94
N HIS A 59 -18.19 -19.60 -4.04
CA HIS A 59 -17.78 -18.89 -2.82
C HIS A 59 -16.91 -19.83 -1.98
N VAL A 60 -15.70 -19.41 -1.63
CA VAL A 60 -14.68 -20.31 -1.07
C VAL A 60 -15.09 -20.88 0.29
N VAL A 61 -15.76 -20.08 1.12
CA VAL A 61 -16.12 -20.50 2.49
C VAL A 61 -17.42 -21.32 2.55
N SER A 62 -18.42 -20.97 1.74
CA SER A 62 -19.75 -21.60 1.81
C SER A 62 -20.04 -22.60 0.71
N GLU A 63 -19.12 -22.75 -0.26
CA GLU A 63 -19.26 -23.58 -1.45
C GLU A 63 -20.46 -23.20 -2.34
N THR A 64 -21.07 -22.04 -2.09
CA THR A 64 -22.22 -21.58 -2.88
C THR A 64 -21.78 -21.23 -4.29
N THR A 65 -22.45 -21.78 -5.29
CA THR A 65 -22.09 -21.60 -6.69
C THR A 65 -22.97 -20.58 -7.42
N LEU A 66 -22.35 -19.78 -8.29
CA LEU A 66 -23.00 -18.85 -9.21
C LEU A 66 -22.59 -19.15 -10.64
N ASN A 67 -23.50 -18.94 -11.59
CA ASN A 67 -23.22 -19.11 -13.01
C ASN A 67 -22.76 -17.80 -13.64
N VAL A 68 -21.65 -17.86 -14.35
CA VAL A 68 -21.08 -16.76 -15.12
C VAL A 68 -21.64 -16.79 -16.55
N LYS A 69 -22.13 -15.63 -17.02
CA LYS A 69 -22.58 -15.42 -18.40
C LYS A 69 -21.92 -14.16 -18.94
N ASP A 70 -21.24 -14.26 -20.08
CA ASP A 70 -20.56 -13.15 -20.74
C ASP A 70 -19.59 -12.37 -19.81
N GLY A 71 -18.90 -13.11 -18.93
CA GLY A 71 -17.96 -12.54 -17.96
C GLY A 71 -18.62 -11.76 -16.81
N ARG A 72 -19.95 -11.86 -16.67
CA ARG A 72 -20.74 -11.21 -15.62
C ARG A 72 -21.53 -12.24 -14.82
N VAL A 73 -21.97 -11.82 -13.64
CA VAL A 73 -22.91 -12.61 -12.82
C VAL A 73 -24.10 -11.73 -12.51
N THR A 74 -25.30 -12.27 -12.65
CA THR A 74 -26.52 -11.61 -12.15
C THR A 74 -26.97 -12.34 -10.91
N VAL A 75 -27.03 -11.62 -9.80
CA VAL A 75 -27.49 -12.14 -8.50
C VAL A 75 -28.60 -11.28 -7.95
N THR A 76 -29.37 -11.84 -7.01
CA THR A 76 -30.31 -11.08 -6.19
C THR A 76 -29.65 -10.80 -4.85
N VAL A 77 -29.53 -9.52 -4.49
CA VAL A 77 -29.05 -9.05 -3.19
C VAL A 77 -30.14 -8.14 -2.63
N GLU A 78 -30.65 -8.44 -1.44
CA GLU A 78 -31.70 -7.63 -0.78
C GLU A 78 -32.89 -7.28 -1.70
N ASP A 79 -33.42 -8.31 -2.39
CA ASP A 79 -34.53 -8.20 -3.36
C ASP A 79 -34.23 -7.38 -4.64
N GLN A 80 -32.99 -6.94 -4.85
CA GLN A 80 -32.56 -6.23 -6.05
C GLN A 80 -31.70 -7.14 -6.94
N GLN A 81 -31.99 -7.13 -8.25
CA GLN A 81 -31.11 -7.77 -9.22
C GLN A 81 -29.89 -6.90 -9.50
N ILE A 82 -28.72 -7.44 -9.20
CA ILE A 82 -27.43 -6.79 -9.43
C ILE A 82 -26.68 -7.58 -10.49
N THR A 83 -26.24 -6.88 -11.54
CA THR A 83 -25.30 -7.44 -12.51
C THR A 83 -23.90 -7.02 -12.11
N SER A 84 -23.12 -7.96 -11.59
CA SER A 84 -21.78 -7.74 -11.09
C SER A 84 -20.71 -7.98 -12.16
N ARG A 85 -19.60 -7.28 -11.98
CA ARG A 85 -18.34 -7.53 -12.69
C ARG A 85 -17.49 -8.48 -11.85
N ILE A 86 -16.86 -9.44 -12.51
CA ILE A 86 -15.82 -10.26 -11.91
C ILE A 86 -14.52 -9.45 -11.96
N ALA A 87 -13.96 -9.15 -10.80
CA ALA A 87 -12.71 -8.41 -10.64
C ALA A 87 -11.58 -9.35 -10.18
N HIS A 88 -10.35 -8.94 -10.48
CA HIS A 88 -9.12 -9.59 -10.01
C HIS A 88 -9.05 -9.55 -8.48
N GLY A 89 -8.71 -10.69 -7.86
CA GLY A 89 -8.61 -10.85 -6.42
C GLY A 89 -7.24 -11.37 -5.96
N PRO A 90 -7.10 -11.64 -4.64
CA PRO A 90 -5.85 -12.12 -4.07
C PRO A 90 -5.58 -13.59 -4.41
N GLU A 91 -4.35 -14.03 -4.20
CA GLU A 91 -3.94 -15.43 -4.33
C GLU A 91 -4.26 -16.29 -3.09
N ASN A 92 -4.38 -15.67 -1.91
CA ASN A 92 -4.77 -16.32 -0.65
C ASN A 92 -6.00 -15.63 -0.03
N MET A 93 -6.57 -16.24 1.01
CA MET A 93 -7.68 -15.62 1.76
C MET A 93 -7.21 -14.38 2.54
N PRO A 94 -8.02 -13.32 2.66
CA PRO A 94 -7.74 -12.16 3.51
C PRO A 94 -7.27 -12.51 4.92
N SER A 95 -7.92 -13.47 5.57
CA SER A 95 -7.57 -13.93 6.91
C SER A 95 -6.16 -14.52 7.02
N GLU A 96 -5.63 -15.11 5.95
CA GLU A 96 -4.26 -15.65 5.92
C GLU A 96 -3.23 -14.51 5.95
N TYR A 97 -3.44 -13.43 5.20
CA TYR A 97 -2.57 -12.25 5.28
C TYR A 97 -2.64 -11.58 6.64
N LEU A 98 -3.84 -11.51 7.23
CA LEU A 98 -4.04 -10.96 8.57
C LEU A 98 -3.30 -11.79 9.63
N ALA A 99 -3.40 -13.12 9.56
CA ALA A 99 -2.67 -14.01 10.44
C ALA A 99 -1.15 -13.81 10.29
N HIS A 100 -0.65 -13.73 9.05
CA HIS A 100 0.77 -13.54 8.79
C HIS A 100 1.29 -12.20 9.30
N ILE A 101 0.61 -11.07 9.04
CA ILE A 101 1.07 -9.77 9.54
C ILE A 101 0.95 -9.64 11.06
N SER A 102 -0.07 -10.28 11.66
CA SER A 102 -0.20 -10.33 13.12
C SER A 102 0.94 -11.09 13.78
N GLU A 103 1.41 -12.18 13.13
CA GLU A 103 2.52 -12.98 13.63
C GLU A 103 3.90 -12.41 13.25
N GLN A 104 4.07 -11.81 12.08
CA GLN A 104 5.40 -11.44 11.57
C GLN A 104 5.66 -9.93 11.57
N GLY A 105 4.62 -9.11 11.76
CA GLY A 105 4.66 -7.65 11.63
C GLY A 105 4.79 -7.17 10.18
N TRP A 106 4.68 -8.06 9.21
CA TRP A 106 4.62 -7.76 7.78
C TRP A 106 3.90 -8.87 7.01
N CYS A 107 3.45 -8.60 5.79
CA CYS A 107 3.02 -9.60 4.82
C CYS A 107 3.17 -9.08 3.38
N CYS A 108 3.16 -10.00 2.41
CA CYS A 108 3.09 -9.67 0.98
C CYS A 108 1.78 -10.22 0.40
N ILE A 109 1.00 -9.35 -0.22
CA ILE A 109 -0.21 -9.71 -0.98
C ILE A 109 0.21 -9.68 -2.46
N THR A 110 0.39 -10.84 -3.05
CA THR A 110 1.20 -11.02 -4.26
C THR A 110 0.39 -10.78 -5.51
N SER A 111 0.81 -9.86 -6.38
CA SER A 111 0.10 -9.54 -7.62
C SER A 111 -1.41 -9.29 -7.45
N VAL A 112 -1.83 -8.69 -6.32
CA VAL A 112 -3.24 -8.40 -6.01
C VAL A 112 -3.81 -7.25 -6.85
N LEU A 113 -2.97 -6.40 -7.44
CA LEU A 113 -3.44 -5.39 -8.38
C LEU A 113 -3.76 -5.99 -9.74
N ASP A 114 -4.89 -5.56 -10.31
CA ASP A 114 -5.24 -5.86 -11.69
C ASP A 114 -4.10 -5.45 -12.65
N PRO A 115 -3.72 -6.29 -13.64
CA PRO A 115 -2.61 -6.01 -14.55
C PRO A 115 -2.74 -4.67 -15.30
N GLY A 116 -3.97 -4.20 -15.58
CA GLY A 116 -4.22 -2.91 -16.20
C GLY A 116 -3.91 -1.74 -15.26
N LEU A 117 -4.14 -1.88 -13.96
CA LEU A 117 -3.70 -0.90 -12.95
C LEU A 117 -2.18 -0.86 -12.84
N VAL A 118 -1.52 -2.02 -12.82
CA VAL A 118 -0.05 -2.11 -12.80
C VAL A 118 0.54 -1.39 -14.01
N GLU A 119 0.03 -1.67 -15.22
CA GLU A 119 0.48 -1.01 -16.44
C GLU A 119 0.29 0.52 -16.39
N ALA A 120 -0.83 1.00 -15.84
CA ALA A 120 -1.07 2.43 -15.69
C ALA A 120 -0.07 3.08 -14.72
N LEU A 121 0.27 2.41 -13.61
CA LEU A 121 1.29 2.88 -12.67
C LEU A 121 2.70 2.85 -13.29
N GLU A 122 3.02 1.82 -14.08
CA GLU A 122 4.30 1.73 -14.80
C GLU A 122 4.48 2.89 -15.79
N LYS A 123 3.40 3.32 -16.46
CA LYS A 123 3.41 4.50 -17.36
C LYS A 123 3.78 5.77 -16.61
N ILE A 124 3.21 5.98 -15.42
CA ILE A 124 3.49 7.14 -14.56
C ILE A 124 4.94 7.07 -14.05
N GLY A 125 5.35 5.91 -13.55
CA GLY A 125 6.71 5.68 -13.03
C GLY A 125 7.79 5.59 -14.10
N CYS A 126 7.40 5.50 -15.38
CA CYS A 126 8.28 5.24 -16.51
C CYS A 126 9.23 4.06 -16.22
N THR A 127 8.64 2.92 -15.84
CA THR A 127 9.34 1.67 -15.49
C THR A 127 9.02 0.57 -16.48
N ASP A 128 9.81 -0.51 -16.47
CA ASP A 128 9.62 -1.69 -17.31
C ASP A 128 9.32 -1.38 -18.79
N ARG A 129 8.11 -1.69 -19.26
CA ARG A 129 7.63 -1.47 -20.65
C ARG A 129 7.70 -0.01 -21.08
N TYR A 130 7.78 0.90 -20.10
CA TYR A 130 7.75 2.34 -20.26
C TYR A 130 9.06 3.01 -19.83
N ALA A 131 10.15 2.25 -19.64
CA ALA A 131 11.46 2.80 -19.24
C ALA A 131 12.02 3.86 -20.20
N GLY A 132 11.64 3.81 -21.49
CA GLY A 132 12.03 4.79 -22.50
C GLY A 132 11.25 6.12 -22.46
N ARG A 133 10.25 6.26 -21.58
CA ARG A 133 9.49 7.51 -21.42
C ARG A 133 10.16 8.45 -20.44
N GLU A 134 9.90 9.74 -20.65
CA GLU A 134 10.20 10.79 -19.68
C GLU A 134 9.05 10.93 -18.69
N MET A 135 9.40 11.10 -17.41
CA MET A 135 8.41 11.36 -16.37
C MET A 135 7.76 12.73 -16.59
N ASP A 136 6.43 12.76 -16.63
CA ASP A 136 5.69 14.01 -16.58
C ASP A 136 5.79 14.61 -15.18
N ARG A 137 6.48 15.75 -15.09
CA ARG A 137 6.65 16.55 -13.86
C ARG A 137 5.83 17.84 -13.88
N SER A 138 5.04 18.07 -14.93
CA SER A 138 4.25 19.30 -15.11
C SER A 138 3.00 19.34 -14.23
N GLN A 139 2.53 18.18 -13.78
CA GLN A 139 1.35 18.02 -12.94
C GLN A 139 1.59 17.04 -11.79
N ASN A 140 0.78 17.17 -10.74
CA ASN A 140 0.79 16.24 -9.60
C ASN A 140 0.47 14.82 -10.10
N MET A 141 1.25 13.83 -9.65
CA MET A 141 1.10 12.43 -10.07
C MET A 141 -0.31 11.90 -9.83
N LEU A 142 -0.96 12.32 -8.74
CA LEU A 142 -2.35 11.96 -8.42
C LEU A 142 -3.35 12.31 -9.51
N LEU A 143 -3.03 13.29 -10.35
CA LEU A 143 -3.87 13.76 -11.46
C LEU A 143 -3.52 13.09 -12.79
N GLN A 144 -2.45 12.29 -12.85
CA GLN A 144 -1.99 11.65 -14.09
C GLN A 144 -2.77 10.38 -14.41
N SER A 145 -3.38 9.71 -13.42
CA SER A 145 -4.17 8.50 -13.63
C SER A 145 -5.06 8.15 -12.44
N PRO A 146 -6.28 7.63 -12.67
CA PRO A 146 -7.10 7.04 -11.60
C PRO A 146 -6.43 5.83 -10.94
N ALA A 147 -5.43 5.22 -11.58
CA ALA A 147 -4.75 4.06 -11.02
C ALA A 147 -4.15 4.32 -9.63
N ILE A 148 -3.73 5.55 -9.31
CA ILE A 148 -3.20 5.85 -7.97
C ILE A 148 -4.30 5.81 -6.92
N ALA A 149 -5.46 6.44 -7.18
CA ALA A 149 -6.59 6.43 -6.26
C ALA A 149 -7.21 5.03 -6.13
N LYS A 150 -7.38 4.30 -7.25
CA LYS A 150 -7.86 2.90 -7.25
C LYS A 150 -6.93 1.98 -6.47
N THR A 151 -5.62 2.16 -6.64
CA THR A 151 -4.62 1.41 -5.87
C THR A 151 -4.66 1.77 -4.40
N ALA A 152 -4.86 3.04 -4.05
CA ALA A 152 -5.03 3.47 -2.66
C ALA A 152 -6.28 2.85 -2.02
N ALA A 153 -7.35 2.69 -2.79
CA ALA A 153 -8.63 2.11 -2.38
C ALA A 153 -8.71 0.57 -2.50
N GLU A 154 -7.58 -0.12 -2.71
CA GLU A 154 -7.56 -1.57 -2.92
C GLU A 154 -8.13 -2.30 -1.69
N PRO A 155 -9.20 -3.11 -1.88
CA PRO A 155 -10.02 -3.62 -0.80
C PRO A 155 -9.30 -4.50 0.22
N ILE A 156 -8.49 -5.46 -0.23
CA ILE A 156 -7.93 -6.52 0.62
C ILE A 156 -6.88 -5.94 1.57
N SER A 157 -5.94 -5.17 1.05
CA SER A 157 -4.89 -4.54 1.85
C SER A 157 -5.45 -3.52 2.85
N LEU A 158 -6.52 -2.80 2.51
CA LEU A 158 -7.20 -1.90 3.44
C LEU A 158 -7.88 -2.67 4.56
N TRP A 159 -8.58 -3.77 4.24
CA TRP A 159 -9.17 -4.62 5.26
C TRP A 159 -8.11 -5.19 6.21
N VAL A 160 -7.03 -5.77 5.69
CA VAL A 160 -5.91 -6.27 6.51
C VAL A 160 -5.33 -5.17 7.40
N THR A 161 -5.16 -3.96 6.85
CA THR A 161 -4.63 -2.82 7.61
C THR A 161 -5.56 -2.42 8.76
N ARG A 162 -6.88 -2.33 8.52
CA ARG A 162 -7.88 -2.02 9.55
C ARG A 162 -7.88 -3.04 10.66
N GLN A 163 -7.87 -4.33 10.31
CA GLN A 163 -7.84 -5.40 11.29
C GLN A 163 -6.53 -5.42 12.09
N TYR A 164 -5.39 -5.20 11.44
CA TYR A 164 -4.09 -5.15 12.13
C TYR A 164 -3.95 -3.97 13.08
N LEU A 165 -4.44 -2.79 12.69
CA LEU A 165 -4.45 -1.61 13.56
C LEU A 165 -5.58 -1.66 14.61
N GLY A 166 -6.59 -2.51 14.41
CA GLY A 166 -7.75 -2.65 15.29
C GLY A 166 -8.74 -1.49 15.18
N LEU A 167 -8.83 -0.84 14.02
CA LEU A 167 -9.72 0.30 13.80
C LEU A 167 -10.10 0.49 12.32
N ASP A 168 -11.34 0.90 12.07
CA ASP A 168 -11.85 1.07 10.70
C ASP A 168 -11.41 2.40 10.06
N ASP A 169 -11.31 3.45 10.87
CA ASP A 169 -10.99 4.80 10.42
C ASP A 169 -9.48 5.03 10.37
N ILE A 170 -8.88 4.57 9.27
CA ILE A 170 -7.48 4.82 8.92
C ILE A 170 -7.37 5.97 7.91
N CYS A 171 -6.27 6.70 7.96
CA CYS A 171 -5.91 7.75 7.01
C CYS A 171 -4.52 7.49 6.42
N ILE A 172 -4.12 8.25 5.40
CA ILE A 172 -2.74 8.27 4.91
C ILE A 172 -2.03 9.49 5.47
N GLY A 173 -0.82 9.31 6.01
CA GLY A 173 -0.02 10.38 6.59
C GLY A 173 0.54 11.37 5.57
N HIS A 174 0.51 11.06 4.28
CA HIS A 174 0.92 11.95 3.19
C HIS A 174 0.23 11.54 1.88
N PRO A 175 0.17 12.41 0.86
CA PRO A 175 -0.42 12.02 -0.42
C PRO A 175 0.37 10.82 -1.02
N PRO A 176 -0.30 9.83 -1.62
CA PRO A 176 0.38 8.72 -2.29
C PRO A 176 1.37 9.23 -3.33
N GLY A 177 2.58 8.66 -3.34
CA GLY A 177 3.65 9.10 -4.25
C GLY A 177 4.54 7.95 -4.69
N LEU A 178 5.12 8.08 -5.89
CA LEU A 178 6.07 7.09 -6.40
C LEU A 178 7.49 7.36 -5.90
N ALA A 179 8.10 6.36 -5.28
CA ALA A 179 9.54 6.29 -5.07
C ALA A 179 10.18 5.49 -6.21
N ILE A 180 10.95 6.19 -7.04
CA ILE A 180 11.65 5.62 -8.18
C ILE A 180 13.13 5.53 -7.86
N VAL A 181 13.72 4.36 -8.14
CA VAL A 181 15.12 4.08 -7.92
C VAL A 181 15.76 3.69 -9.25
N ASP A 182 16.53 4.62 -9.80
CA ASP A 182 17.40 4.35 -10.96
C ASP A 182 18.58 3.47 -10.57
N LYS A 183 19.44 3.13 -11.52
CA LYS A 183 20.73 2.48 -11.27
C LYS A 183 21.59 3.29 -10.29
N ASP A 184 22.25 2.60 -9.39
CA ASP A 184 23.21 3.20 -8.47
C ASP A 184 24.46 3.72 -9.20
N ASP A 185 24.77 5.00 -8.98
CA ASP A 185 25.91 5.69 -9.57
C ASP A 185 27.16 5.71 -8.66
N GLY A 186 27.05 5.10 -7.47
CA GLY A 186 28.08 5.09 -6.44
C GLY A 186 28.19 6.39 -5.62
N LYS A 187 27.42 7.44 -5.93
CA LYS A 187 27.58 8.80 -5.39
C LYS A 187 26.35 9.31 -4.66
N ARG A 188 25.16 9.12 -5.23
CA ARG A 188 23.91 9.66 -4.68
C ARG A 188 23.62 9.08 -3.29
N PRO A 189 23.05 9.83 -2.34
CA PRO A 189 22.64 9.25 -1.06
C PRO A 189 21.62 8.12 -1.28
N VAL A 190 21.77 7.03 -0.52
CA VAL A 190 20.75 5.97 -0.43
C VAL A 190 19.98 6.22 0.87
N LEU A 191 18.65 6.13 0.83
CA LEU A 191 17.84 6.21 2.06
C LEU A 191 18.18 5.00 2.93
N ALA A 192 18.92 5.27 4.01
CA ALA A 192 19.52 4.26 4.88
C ALA A 192 18.57 3.78 5.98
N TRP A 193 19.06 3.06 7.00
CA TRP A 193 18.21 2.36 7.96
C TRP A 193 17.37 3.32 8.81
N HIS A 194 16.06 3.05 8.86
CA HIS A 194 15.09 3.83 9.63
C HIS A 194 13.79 3.06 9.87
N SER A 195 12.95 3.60 10.75
CA SER A 195 11.52 3.28 10.87
C SER A 195 10.70 4.45 10.32
N ASP A 196 9.52 4.14 9.80
CA ASP A 196 8.68 5.12 9.10
C ASP A 196 7.76 5.93 10.04
N TYR A 197 6.97 6.83 9.45
CA TYR A 197 5.95 7.61 10.15
C TYR A 197 4.95 6.69 10.88
N PRO A 198 4.56 7.00 12.14
CA PRO A 198 4.91 8.19 12.93
C PRO A 198 6.21 8.08 13.75
N TYR A 199 6.88 6.93 13.76
CA TYR A 199 8.04 6.67 14.62
C TYR A 199 9.28 7.45 14.23
N HIS A 200 9.60 7.51 12.93
CA HIS A 200 10.72 8.30 12.39
C HIS A 200 12.08 7.99 13.06
N TRP A 201 12.25 6.78 13.58
CA TRP A 201 13.51 6.36 14.18
C TRP A 201 14.61 6.24 13.13
N GLY A 202 15.80 6.75 13.43
CA GLY A 202 16.89 6.81 12.45
C GLY A 202 16.74 7.90 11.37
N VAL A 203 15.67 8.71 11.38
CA VAL A 203 15.44 9.83 10.43
C VAL A 203 15.73 11.19 11.10
N PRO A 204 16.29 12.19 10.37
CA PRO A 204 16.51 13.54 10.90
C PRO A 204 15.19 14.36 10.94
N ALA A 205 14.16 13.82 11.61
CA ALA A 205 12.85 14.44 11.76
C ALA A 205 12.62 14.93 13.19
N ARG A 206 11.82 16.01 13.33
CA ARG A 206 11.24 16.45 14.61
C ARG A 206 9.94 15.68 14.86
N GLY A 207 9.51 15.59 16.13
CA GLY A 207 8.22 14.98 16.47
C GLY A 207 8.17 13.45 16.35
N LYS A 208 9.33 12.78 16.44
CA LYS A 208 9.43 11.32 16.46
C LYS A 208 8.77 10.76 17.72
N VAL A 209 8.00 9.70 17.55
CA VAL A 209 7.48 8.92 18.68
C VAL A 209 8.67 8.37 19.47
N PRO A 210 8.72 8.51 20.81
CA PRO A 210 9.80 7.92 21.62
C PRO A 210 9.83 6.39 21.51
N PRO A 211 11.00 5.74 21.64
CA PRO A 211 11.09 4.31 21.95
C PRO A 211 10.32 3.97 23.24
N GLY A 212 9.90 2.71 23.41
CA GLY A 212 9.12 2.29 24.58
C GLY A 212 7.61 2.51 24.41
N THR A 213 7.11 2.48 23.18
CA THR A 213 5.68 2.65 22.85
C THR A 213 4.81 1.43 23.14
N GLY A 214 5.44 0.29 23.43
CA GLY A 214 4.74 -0.94 23.75
C GLY A 214 4.07 -1.59 22.54
N ALA A 215 2.98 -2.30 22.75
CA ALA A 215 2.37 -3.16 21.74
C ALA A 215 1.59 -2.38 20.66
N THR A 216 1.07 -1.19 20.98
CA THR A 216 0.20 -0.43 20.07
C THR A 216 0.94 0.00 18.81
N CYS A 217 0.46 -0.48 17.66
CA CYS A 217 0.93 -0.04 16.35
C CYS A 217 0.30 1.32 16.00
N LEU A 218 1.14 2.33 15.74
CA LEU A 218 0.69 3.69 15.41
C LEU A 218 0.73 3.99 13.92
N GLY A 219 1.14 3.02 13.11
CA GLY A 219 1.16 3.17 11.66
C GLY A 219 1.63 1.89 10.98
N LEU A 220 1.15 1.71 9.76
CA LEU A 220 1.49 0.60 8.88
C LEU A 220 1.92 1.19 7.53
N GLN A 221 3.01 0.69 6.98
CA GLN A 221 3.46 1.07 5.66
C GLN A 221 2.91 0.12 4.60
N ARG A 222 2.51 0.71 3.48
CA ARG A 222 2.03 0.01 2.31
C ARG A 222 2.89 0.39 1.13
N ASN A 223 3.74 -0.56 0.72
CA ASN A 223 4.61 -0.42 -0.45
C ASN A 223 4.04 -1.25 -1.59
N VAL A 224 3.49 -0.59 -2.59
CA VAL A 224 3.00 -1.24 -3.81
C VAL A 224 4.15 -1.38 -4.80
N CYS A 225 4.42 -2.60 -5.25
CA CYS A 225 5.41 -2.92 -6.26
C CYS A 225 4.88 -2.50 -7.64
N VAL A 226 5.25 -1.32 -8.13
CA VAL A 226 4.83 -0.85 -9.47
C VAL A 226 5.59 -1.60 -10.57
N SER A 227 6.87 -1.86 -10.32
CA SER A 227 7.71 -2.79 -11.08
C SER A 227 8.05 -4.00 -10.20
N PRO A 228 8.60 -5.10 -10.75
CA PRO A 228 9.16 -6.17 -9.93
C PRO A 228 10.16 -5.65 -8.91
N PHE A 229 10.10 -6.19 -7.70
CA PHE A 229 11.08 -5.97 -6.65
C PHE A 229 12.02 -7.17 -6.65
N THR A 230 13.27 -6.93 -7.04
CA THR A 230 14.36 -7.90 -6.92
C THR A 230 15.50 -7.29 -6.13
N LYS A 231 16.34 -8.12 -5.50
CA LYS A 231 17.56 -7.66 -4.83
C LYS A 231 18.47 -6.90 -5.80
N GLU A 232 18.53 -7.34 -7.05
CA GLU A 232 19.31 -6.69 -8.11
C GLU A 232 18.75 -5.31 -8.50
N ASP A 233 17.43 -5.18 -8.62
CA ASP A 233 16.73 -3.93 -8.98
C ASP A 233 16.57 -2.96 -7.78
N GLY A 234 17.12 -3.31 -6.62
CA GLY A 234 17.08 -2.48 -5.42
C GLY A 234 15.75 -2.51 -4.70
N ALA A 235 15.15 -3.69 -4.54
CA ALA A 235 14.04 -3.93 -3.62
C ALA A 235 14.37 -3.46 -2.19
N THR A 236 13.35 -3.04 -1.45
CA THR A 236 13.51 -2.59 -0.06
C THR A 236 14.17 -3.68 0.78
N ALA A 237 15.18 -3.29 1.56
CA ALA A 237 15.80 -4.16 2.55
C ALA A 237 15.18 -3.89 3.93
N PHE A 238 14.96 -4.93 4.71
CA PHE A 238 14.30 -4.92 6.00
C PHE A 238 15.16 -5.57 7.07
N LYS A 239 14.87 -5.26 8.34
CA LYS A 239 15.20 -6.14 9.45
C LYS A 239 13.89 -6.77 9.90
N LEU A 240 13.55 -7.93 9.34
CA LEU A 240 12.29 -8.59 9.70
C LEU A 240 12.29 -8.92 11.20
N GLY A 241 11.14 -8.69 11.85
CA GLY A 241 10.98 -8.82 13.30
C GLY A 241 11.41 -7.60 14.13
N SER A 242 12.05 -6.57 13.56
CA SER A 242 12.51 -5.42 14.36
C SER A 242 11.39 -4.56 14.94
N HIS A 243 10.16 -4.68 14.43
CA HIS A 243 8.98 -4.01 14.99
C HIS A 243 8.75 -4.36 16.47
N ARG A 244 9.25 -5.51 16.94
CA ARG A 244 9.18 -5.96 18.33
C ARG A 244 10.24 -5.37 19.25
N LEU A 245 11.28 -4.76 18.69
CA LEU A 245 12.41 -4.26 19.47
C LEU A 245 12.09 -2.93 20.15
N ASP A 246 11.10 -2.19 19.65
CA ASP A 246 10.63 -0.91 20.21
C ASP A 246 11.79 0.08 20.44
N GLN A 247 12.75 0.09 19.51
CA GLN A 247 13.97 0.87 19.55
C GLN A 247 14.40 1.26 18.13
N PRO A 248 15.23 2.32 17.97
CA PRO A 248 15.75 2.71 16.66
C PRO A 248 16.72 1.67 16.09
N PRO A 249 16.93 1.64 14.76
CA PRO A 249 18.04 0.89 14.18
C PRO A 249 19.36 1.37 14.79
N PRO A 250 20.32 0.45 15.01
CA PRO A 250 21.58 0.79 15.63
C PRO A 250 22.44 1.66 14.71
N GLU A 251 23.29 2.51 15.30
CA GLU A 251 24.10 3.46 14.52
C GLU A 251 25.07 2.78 13.56
N GLU A 252 25.62 1.63 13.95
CA GLU A 252 26.54 0.84 13.12
C GLU A 252 25.87 0.23 11.88
N TRP A 253 24.53 0.19 11.81
CA TRP A 253 23.84 -0.20 10.59
C TRP A 253 23.84 0.92 9.54
N GLY A 254 24.19 2.15 9.93
CA GLY A 254 24.13 3.32 9.06
C GLY A 254 22.70 3.84 8.97
N THR A 255 22.35 4.74 9.88
CA THR A 255 21.00 5.32 9.95
C THR A 255 20.79 6.41 8.88
N ALA A 256 19.53 6.69 8.54
CA ALA A 256 19.21 7.77 7.60
C ALA A 256 19.73 9.15 8.07
N ILE A 257 19.82 9.42 9.37
CA ILE A 257 20.42 10.64 9.95
C ILE A 257 21.90 10.81 9.54
N GLN A 258 22.65 9.71 9.51
CA GLN A 258 24.07 9.72 9.16
C GLN A 258 24.24 9.77 7.64
N HIS A 259 23.59 8.86 6.92
CA HIS A 259 23.73 8.75 5.46
C HIS A 259 23.09 9.88 4.66
N SER A 260 22.20 10.69 5.26
CA SER A 260 21.71 11.91 4.62
C SER A 260 22.74 13.05 4.62
N ARG A 261 23.85 12.94 5.36
CA ARG A 261 24.88 13.98 5.44
C ARG A 261 25.70 14.00 4.14
N PRO A 262 25.94 15.19 3.55
CA PRO A 262 26.80 15.32 2.37
C PRO A 262 28.18 14.66 2.61
N GLY A 263 28.66 13.87 1.65
CA GLY A 263 29.96 13.18 1.71
C GLY A 263 30.00 11.90 2.55
N TYR A 264 29.02 11.63 3.41
CA TYR A 264 29.05 10.48 4.32
C TYR A 264 29.15 9.14 3.58
N ARG A 265 28.45 8.99 2.45
CA ARG A 265 28.53 7.79 1.60
C ARG A 265 29.93 7.58 1.00
N GLU A 266 30.64 8.65 0.67
CA GLU A 266 32.00 8.56 0.10
C GLU A 266 33.00 8.08 1.16
N GLU A 267 32.83 8.55 2.40
CA GLU A 267 33.68 8.19 3.54
C GLU A 267 33.39 6.79 4.10
N HIS A 268 32.10 6.43 4.22
CA HIS A 268 31.66 5.24 4.96
C HIS A 268 31.02 4.16 4.07
N GLY A 269 30.81 4.44 2.79
CA GLY A 269 30.21 3.49 1.85
C GLY A 269 28.70 3.36 1.98
N LEU A 270 28.19 2.17 1.64
CA LEU A 270 26.78 1.84 1.71
C LEU A 270 26.38 1.52 3.16
N PRO A 271 25.11 1.78 3.55
CA PRO A 271 24.60 1.30 4.83
C PRO A 271 24.65 -0.23 4.90
N TYR A 272 24.56 -0.77 6.11
CA TYR A 272 24.68 -2.19 6.38
C TYR A 272 23.77 -3.03 5.48
N GLY A 273 24.31 -4.12 4.93
CA GLY A 273 23.63 -5.08 4.06
C GLY A 273 24.16 -6.50 4.31
N GLY A 274 24.42 -6.82 5.57
CA GLY A 274 24.86 -8.15 6.01
C GLY A 274 23.71 -9.16 6.11
N PRO A 275 24.01 -10.40 6.53
CA PRO A 275 23.05 -11.51 6.55
C PRO A 275 21.91 -11.35 7.58
N GLU A 276 22.02 -10.40 8.51
CA GLU A 276 20.94 -10.07 9.44
C GLU A 276 19.85 -9.20 8.82
N ALA A 277 20.06 -8.65 7.62
CA ALA A 277 19.07 -7.92 6.84
C ALA A 277 18.43 -8.82 5.79
N ASP A 278 17.18 -8.53 5.45
CA ASP A 278 16.35 -9.30 4.53
C ASP A 278 15.95 -8.44 3.33
N VAL A 279 15.75 -9.05 2.16
CA VAL A 279 15.11 -8.44 0.99
C VAL A 279 13.87 -9.27 0.66
N VAL A 280 12.74 -8.58 0.52
CA VAL A 280 11.50 -9.18 0.04
C VAL A 280 11.42 -8.96 -1.47
N GLU A 281 11.51 -10.04 -2.24
CA GLU A 281 11.33 -10.02 -3.69
C GLU A 281 9.88 -10.37 -4.04
N ALA A 282 9.26 -9.55 -4.89
CA ALA A 282 7.86 -9.70 -5.27
C ALA A 282 7.61 -9.20 -6.71
N PRO A 283 6.66 -9.80 -7.44
CA PRO A 283 6.28 -9.34 -8.77
C PRO A 283 5.59 -7.97 -8.73
N GLY A 284 5.54 -7.29 -9.88
CA GLY A 284 4.72 -6.10 -10.06
C GLY A 284 3.25 -6.36 -9.72
N GLY A 285 2.58 -5.36 -9.16
CA GLY A 285 1.21 -5.46 -8.64
C GLY A 285 1.10 -6.04 -7.23
N SER A 286 2.20 -6.46 -6.61
CA SER A 286 2.19 -6.91 -5.22
C SER A 286 2.13 -5.73 -4.24
N ILE A 287 1.60 -5.98 -3.06
CA ILE A 287 1.57 -5.02 -1.95
C ILE A 287 2.32 -5.63 -0.77
N ILE A 288 3.38 -4.96 -0.33
CA ILE A 288 4.09 -5.32 0.90
C ILE A 288 3.55 -4.41 2.01
N LEU A 289 2.91 -5.02 3.00
CA LEU A 289 2.44 -4.36 4.22
C LEU A 289 3.42 -4.65 5.35
N TYR A 290 3.78 -3.64 6.13
CA TYR A 290 4.65 -3.83 7.30
C TYR A 290 4.40 -2.79 8.38
N ASP A 291 4.54 -3.20 9.63
CA ASP A 291 4.49 -2.32 10.80
C ASP A 291 5.51 -1.19 10.64
N SER A 292 5.10 0.07 10.84
CA SER A 292 5.97 1.25 10.66
C SER A 292 7.22 1.23 11.54
N ARG A 293 7.27 0.44 12.61
CA ARG A 293 8.46 0.25 13.46
C ARG A 293 9.53 -0.60 12.78
N THR A 294 9.17 -1.40 11.78
CA THR A 294 10.09 -2.26 11.04
C THR A 294 11.22 -1.42 10.44
N TRP A 295 12.45 -1.77 10.78
CA TRP A 295 13.63 -1.10 10.28
C TRP A 295 13.80 -1.51 8.84
N HIS A 296 14.00 -0.53 7.98
CA HIS A 296 14.18 -0.79 6.57
C HIS A 296 15.02 0.29 5.94
N ARG A 297 15.46 0.03 4.72
CA ARG A 297 16.17 0.99 3.87
C ARG A 297 15.86 0.71 2.41
N THR A 298 16.10 1.72 1.58
CA THR A 298 16.05 1.51 0.13
C THR A 298 17.16 0.54 -0.29
N GLY A 299 16.81 -0.43 -1.14
CA GLY A 299 17.80 -1.29 -1.78
C GLY A 299 18.71 -0.52 -2.74
N VAL A 300 19.87 -1.08 -3.01
CA VAL A 300 20.80 -0.53 -3.99
C VAL A 300 20.50 -1.18 -5.33
N ASN A 301 19.97 -0.40 -6.27
CA ASN A 301 19.70 -0.89 -7.60
C ASN A 301 20.99 -1.03 -8.40
N GLN A 302 21.38 -2.27 -8.68
CA GLN A 302 22.57 -2.62 -9.45
C GLN A 302 22.25 -2.86 -10.93
N SER A 303 20.96 -2.97 -11.26
CA SER A 303 20.47 -3.20 -12.61
C SER A 303 20.43 -1.91 -13.44
N GLY A 304 20.21 -2.04 -14.74
CA GLY A 304 19.97 -0.92 -15.65
C GLY A 304 18.50 -0.46 -15.70
N LYS A 305 17.61 -1.08 -14.92
CA LYS A 305 16.16 -0.84 -14.96
C LYS A 305 15.75 0.09 -13.83
N ARG A 306 14.75 0.94 -14.06
CA ARG A 306 14.16 1.74 -12.98
C ARG A 306 13.19 0.88 -12.18
N ARG A 307 13.28 0.95 -10.85
CA ARG A 307 12.35 0.30 -9.93
C ARG A 307 11.43 1.33 -9.30
N ALA A 308 10.11 1.13 -9.35
CA ALA A 308 9.14 2.05 -8.77
C ALA A 308 8.28 1.40 -7.69
N ALA A 309 7.99 2.18 -6.65
CA ALA A 309 7.08 1.81 -5.56
C ALA A 309 6.06 2.92 -5.35
N LEU A 310 4.76 2.61 -5.21
CA LEU A 310 3.81 3.58 -4.65
C LEU A 310 3.82 3.44 -3.13
N LEU A 311 4.16 4.52 -2.44
CA LEU A 311 4.34 4.54 -0.98
C LEU A 311 3.14 5.18 -0.29
N GLN A 312 2.64 4.53 0.75
CA GLN A 312 1.57 5.04 1.59
C GLN A 312 1.82 4.68 3.06
N ALA A 313 1.91 5.70 3.91
CA ALA A 313 1.93 5.55 5.35
C ALA A 313 0.50 5.55 5.90
N MET A 314 -0.05 4.40 6.22
CA MET A 314 -1.38 4.25 6.81
C MET A 314 -1.31 4.51 8.31
N ILE A 315 -2.20 5.34 8.84
CA ILE A 315 -2.21 5.75 10.24
C ILE A 315 -3.63 5.71 10.82
N PRO A 316 -3.77 5.45 12.13
CA PRO A 316 -5.04 5.66 12.82
C PRO A 316 -5.54 7.11 12.71
N MET A 317 -6.86 7.33 12.71
CA MET A 317 -7.44 8.69 12.68
C MET A 317 -7.02 9.61 13.84
N TYR A 318 -6.50 9.06 14.95
CA TYR A 318 -6.03 9.86 16.08
C TYR A 318 -4.56 10.27 15.96
N ILE A 319 -3.85 9.78 14.94
CA ILE A 319 -2.50 10.20 14.61
C ILE A 319 -2.60 11.30 13.56
N LEU A 320 -2.10 12.49 13.90
CA LEU A 320 -2.05 13.60 12.94
C LEU A 320 -1.29 13.15 11.69
N PRO A 321 -1.67 13.56 10.47
CA PRO A 321 -0.90 13.22 9.28
C PRO A 321 0.41 14.01 9.23
N LYS A 322 1.45 13.41 8.62
CA LYS A 322 2.76 14.07 8.39
C LYS A 322 2.60 15.30 7.49
N ASN A 323 1.75 15.21 6.48
CA ASN A 323 1.40 16.28 5.56
C ASN A 323 -0.14 16.41 5.49
N ASP A 324 -0.67 17.62 5.41
CA ASP A 324 -2.09 17.81 5.10
C ASP A 324 -2.40 17.30 3.68
N THR A 325 -3.18 16.22 3.61
CA THR A 325 -3.56 15.52 2.38
C THR A 325 -4.79 16.14 1.70
N THR A 326 -5.50 17.04 2.39
CA THR A 326 -6.80 17.57 1.97
C THR A 326 -6.73 18.35 0.67
N ARG A 327 -5.67 19.16 0.48
CA ARG A 327 -5.47 19.91 -0.77
C ARG A 327 -5.29 18.97 -1.97
N ALA A 328 -4.55 17.88 -1.79
CA ALA A 328 -4.33 16.89 -2.85
C ALA A 328 -5.63 16.15 -3.19
N TRP A 329 -6.47 15.86 -2.18
CA TRP A 329 -7.81 15.31 -2.40
C TRP A 329 -8.70 16.25 -3.21
N LYS A 330 -8.78 17.55 -2.85
CA LYS A 330 -9.58 18.53 -3.62
C LYS A 330 -9.17 18.58 -5.09
N GLN A 331 -7.86 18.60 -5.36
CA GLN A 331 -7.35 18.57 -6.73
C GLN A 331 -7.81 17.33 -7.51
N VAL A 332 -7.89 16.18 -6.85
CA VAL A 332 -8.40 14.95 -7.49
C VAL A 332 -9.89 15.11 -7.77
N VAL A 333 -10.70 15.53 -6.80
CA VAL A 333 -12.16 15.73 -6.96
C VAL A 333 -12.50 16.68 -8.11
N GLU A 334 -11.69 17.73 -8.30
CA GLU A 334 -11.85 18.72 -9.37
C GLU A 334 -11.33 18.24 -10.75
N SER A 335 -10.70 17.07 -10.83
CA SER A 335 -10.08 16.55 -12.04
C SER A 335 -10.89 15.44 -12.72
N ASP A 336 -10.62 15.20 -14.00
CA ASP A 336 -11.26 14.11 -14.76
C ASP A 336 -10.95 12.72 -14.19
N VAL A 337 -9.83 12.58 -13.47
CA VAL A 337 -9.44 11.33 -12.80
C VAL A 337 -10.52 10.84 -11.83
N TYR A 338 -11.22 11.76 -11.16
CA TYR A 338 -12.27 11.39 -10.20
C TYR A 338 -13.49 10.75 -10.85
N ASN A 339 -13.77 11.09 -12.12
CA ASN A 339 -14.91 10.55 -12.86
C ASN A 339 -14.73 9.06 -13.20
N ASP A 340 -13.48 8.59 -13.24
CA ASP A 340 -13.14 7.20 -13.53
C ASP A 340 -13.17 6.28 -12.30
N LEU A 341 -13.46 6.83 -11.10
CA LEU A 341 -13.59 6.09 -9.86
C LEU A 341 -15.04 5.62 -9.65
N THR A 342 -15.20 4.42 -9.09
CA THR A 342 -16.51 3.96 -8.60
C THR A 342 -16.90 4.73 -7.33
N GLU A 343 -18.17 4.66 -6.94
CA GLU A 343 -18.64 5.32 -5.70
C GLU A 343 -17.93 4.79 -4.45
N ARG A 344 -17.69 3.47 -4.35
CA ARG A 344 -16.83 2.90 -3.31
C ARG A 344 -15.43 3.51 -3.31
N GLU A 345 -14.76 3.55 -4.48
CA GLU A 345 -13.40 4.07 -4.59
C GLU A 345 -13.32 5.55 -4.20
N LYS A 346 -14.33 6.36 -4.56
CA LYS A 346 -14.44 7.77 -4.16
C LYS A 346 -14.55 7.91 -2.65
N ARG A 347 -15.48 7.17 -2.02
CA ARG A 347 -15.68 7.16 -0.56
C ARG A 347 -14.41 6.74 0.17
N GLU A 348 -13.79 5.65 -0.26
CA GLU A 348 -12.58 5.12 0.37
C GLU A 348 -11.38 6.06 0.20
N PHE A 349 -11.17 6.61 -1.00
CA PHE A 349 -10.08 7.56 -1.23
C PHE A 349 -10.26 8.85 -0.41
N GLU A 350 -11.49 9.33 -0.28
CA GLU A 350 -11.81 10.46 0.61
C GLU A 350 -11.53 10.13 2.08
N ARG A 351 -11.99 8.99 2.60
CA ARG A 351 -11.72 8.56 3.99
C ARG A 351 -10.22 8.49 4.28
N LEU A 352 -9.44 8.03 3.31
CA LEU A 352 -8.00 7.94 3.41
C LEU A 352 -7.30 9.30 3.39
N MET A 353 -7.78 10.23 2.57
CA MET A 353 -7.11 11.51 2.34
C MET A 353 -7.63 12.66 3.20
N VAL A 354 -8.83 12.58 3.76
CA VAL A 354 -9.43 13.65 4.56
C VAL A 354 -9.46 13.21 6.02
N HIS A 355 -8.55 13.79 6.82
CA HIS A 355 -8.43 13.47 8.23
C HIS A 355 -9.55 14.14 9.03
N ARG A 356 -10.37 13.34 9.73
CA ARG A 356 -11.53 13.81 10.50
C ARG A 356 -11.44 13.36 11.95
N PHE A 357 -11.66 14.29 12.87
CA PHE A 357 -11.87 14.00 14.28
C PHE A 357 -13.36 13.84 14.56
N ILE A 358 -13.75 12.70 15.12
CA ILE A 358 -15.12 12.43 15.57
C ILE A 358 -15.13 12.62 17.09
N GLY A 359 -15.66 13.76 17.55
CA GLY A 359 -15.77 14.09 18.96
C GLY A 359 -17.22 14.21 19.43
N PRO A 360 -17.47 14.38 20.75
CA PRO A 360 -18.82 14.59 21.29
C PRO A 360 -19.57 15.78 20.67
N GLY A 361 -18.85 16.73 20.07
CA GLY A 361 -19.41 17.91 19.39
C GLY A 361 -19.68 17.74 17.89
N GLY A 362 -19.44 16.56 17.31
CA GLY A 362 -19.63 16.30 15.87
C GLY A 362 -18.37 15.80 15.15
N ARG A 363 -18.45 15.73 13.81
CA ARG A 363 -17.33 15.36 12.93
C ARG A 363 -16.65 16.64 12.42
N PHE A 364 -15.34 16.76 12.61
CA PHE A 364 -14.56 17.93 12.20
C PHE A 364 -13.37 17.49 11.37
N ALA A 365 -13.17 18.05 10.17
CA ALA A 365 -11.92 17.82 9.44
C ALA A 365 -10.77 18.55 10.13
N ILE A 366 -9.64 17.87 10.35
CA ILE A 366 -8.40 18.50 10.81
C ILE A 366 -7.59 18.86 9.55
N THR A 367 -7.69 20.10 9.12
CA THR A 367 -7.00 20.61 7.94
C THR A 367 -6.70 22.10 8.10
N GLY A 368 -5.68 22.58 7.38
CA GLY A 368 -5.47 24.01 7.18
C GLY A 368 -6.49 24.65 6.22
N ASP A 369 -7.35 23.85 5.60
CA ASP A 369 -8.36 24.28 4.62
C ASP A 369 -9.66 24.71 5.30
N SER A 370 -9.98 26.01 5.21
CA SER A 370 -11.14 26.60 5.89
C SER A 370 -12.48 26.08 5.40
N ASP A 371 -12.57 25.58 4.17
CA ASP A 371 -13.84 25.18 3.56
C ASP A 371 -14.33 23.82 4.11
N LEU A 372 -13.43 23.02 4.69
CA LEU A 372 -13.72 21.68 5.21
C LEU A 372 -13.73 21.63 6.74
N GLY A 373 -13.31 22.71 7.42
CA GLY A 373 -13.14 22.76 8.88
C GLY A 373 -14.44 22.74 9.70
N ARG A 374 -15.62 22.78 9.08
CA ARG A 374 -16.94 22.60 9.73
C ARG A 374 -17.87 21.89 8.75
N ASP A 375 -18.62 20.90 9.24
CA ASP A 375 -19.64 20.13 8.52
C ASP A 375 -20.36 20.96 7.43
N SER A 376 -19.84 20.88 6.20
CA SER A 376 -20.59 21.19 4.99
C SER A 376 -21.35 19.92 4.62
N ALA A 377 -22.53 19.76 5.25
CA ALA A 377 -23.61 18.85 4.91
C ALA A 377 -23.30 17.72 3.89
N LEU A 378 -22.97 16.53 4.39
CA LEU A 378 -23.10 15.27 3.63
C LEU A 378 -23.80 14.24 4.53
N SER A 379 -25.06 13.99 4.21
CA SER A 379 -25.94 12.93 4.70
C SER A 379 -25.72 11.65 3.92
#